data_AF-A0A2V6C4D7-F1
#
_entry.id   AF-A0A2V6C4D7-F1
#
_cell.length_a   1.000
_cell.length_b   1.000
_cell.length_c   1.000
_cell.angle_alpha   90.00
_cell.angle_beta   90.00
_cell.angle_gamma   90.00
#
_symmetry.space_group_name_H-M   'P 1'
#
loop_
_entity.id
_entity.type
_entity.pdbx_description
1 polymer ?
#
loop_
_entity_poly.entity_id
_entity_poly.type
_entity_poly.pdbx_seq_one_letter_code
_entity_poly.pdbx_strand_id
1 'polypeptide(L)'
;MLDLLLVIGSFTRLRMEQVPAAVAAVGAGVLFYFTTKPIQGPFDYTFQIAEALLRGHAGLASKPPSWLNEFVLAQDRYYSVFPLGAVLVNIPAVILVKLGLVHGWPAHGLAATIAAGCTFFFHRLTYVREDIVAPRRLLLAIFPVFATWMWCNLGFAGAWQLALGFAVLGQVGALYHTLIRRNALLAGMWFTVAVGNRTELLLALPAFLYLLAKQPRNLQALVTREQLRSFTLFLIFPAGLLLGTAAYNWARFGSMTDFGYAHIPGVLKEPWYQHGIFSLTSIRWNAYEMLFRGLNDLPTFPYLKPYGFGCSIFLASPFLFLLFREGDQHRWIYWPIIGALTFALWAHGNPGGWQFSYRYAVILLPWMFLLITENGPPRLSAIEVSLFGVATAINAIATYEFLWTSMIKV
;
A
#
# COMPACT_ATOMS: atom_id res chain seq x y z
N MET A 1 -43.27 14.56 -2.03
CA MET A 1 -43.39 13.13 -1.64
C MET A 1 -42.64 12.21 -2.61
N LEU A 2 -42.73 12.42 -3.93
CA LEU A 2 -41.95 11.68 -4.94
C LEU A 2 -40.42 11.86 -4.81
N ASP A 3 -39.94 13.09 -4.56
CA ASP A 3 -38.49 13.36 -4.39
C ASP A 3 -37.91 12.72 -3.12
N LEU A 4 -38.70 12.65 -2.05
CA LEU A 4 -38.30 12.00 -0.80
C LEU A 4 -38.19 10.48 -1.00
N LEU A 5 -39.10 9.87 -1.76
CA LEU A 5 -39.05 8.45 -2.12
C LEU A 5 -37.89 8.12 -3.08
N LEU A 6 -37.52 9.03 -3.99
CA LEU A 6 -36.34 8.89 -4.85
C LEU A 6 -35.03 9.03 -4.06
N VAL A 7 -34.96 9.95 -3.10
CA VAL A 7 -33.80 10.11 -2.22
C VAL A 7 -33.66 8.92 -1.29
N ILE A 8 -34.75 8.47 -0.64
CA ILE A 8 -34.77 7.28 0.21
C ILE A 8 -34.45 6.02 -0.61
N GLY A 9 -34.98 5.91 -1.83
CA GLY A 9 -34.70 4.83 -2.78
C GLY A 9 -33.24 4.80 -3.24
N SER A 10 -32.62 5.96 -3.52
CA SER A 10 -31.20 6.03 -3.86
C SER A 10 -30.30 5.70 -2.66
N PHE A 11 -30.68 6.13 -1.45
CA PHE A 11 -29.96 5.83 -0.21
C PHE A 11 -30.03 4.33 0.17
N THR A 12 -31.20 3.69 -0.01
CA THR A 12 -31.37 2.24 0.24
C THR A 12 -30.67 1.40 -0.82
N ARG A 13 -30.68 1.80 -2.10
CA ARG A 13 -29.93 1.14 -3.18
C ARG A 13 -28.42 1.24 -2.99
N LEU A 14 -27.92 2.43 -2.61
CA LEU A 14 -26.51 2.64 -2.24
C LEU A 14 -26.05 1.78 -1.05
N ARG A 15 -26.94 1.50 -0.07
CA ARG A 15 -26.66 0.58 1.04
C ARG A 15 -26.62 -0.88 0.60
N MET A 16 -27.57 -1.31 -0.23
CA MET A 16 -27.65 -2.70 -0.72
C MET A 16 -26.48 -3.09 -1.62
N GLU A 17 -26.02 -2.18 -2.49
CA GLU A 17 -24.86 -2.41 -3.36
C GLU A 17 -23.52 -2.49 -2.62
N GLN A 18 -23.47 -2.02 -1.37
CA GLN A 18 -22.28 -2.09 -0.53
C GLN A 18 -22.21 -3.40 0.29
N VAL A 19 -23.31 -4.14 0.42
CA VAL A 19 -23.35 -5.38 1.21
C VAL A 19 -22.35 -6.41 0.69
N PRO A 20 -22.26 -6.74 -0.61
CA PRO A 20 -21.28 -7.71 -1.09
C PRO A 20 -19.84 -7.29 -0.81
N ALA A 21 -19.54 -5.99 -0.96
CA ALA A 21 -18.22 -5.44 -0.66
C ALA A 21 -17.90 -5.55 0.84
N ALA A 22 -18.86 -5.25 1.71
CA ALA A 22 -18.70 -5.32 3.16
C ALA A 22 -18.54 -6.78 3.63
N VAL A 23 -19.33 -7.72 3.11
CA VAL A 23 -19.20 -9.15 3.41
C VAL A 23 -17.84 -9.68 2.96
N ALA A 24 -17.42 -9.35 1.73
CA ALA A 24 -16.11 -9.74 1.23
C ALA A 24 -14.97 -9.15 2.09
N ALA A 25 -15.09 -7.88 2.49
CA ALA A 25 -14.12 -7.21 3.34
C ALA A 25 -14.00 -7.82 4.73
N VAL A 26 -15.14 -8.08 5.40
CA VAL A 26 -15.15 -8.72 6.72
C VAL A 26 -14.59 -10.15 6.61
N GLY A 27 -15.02 -10.92 5.63
CA GLY A 27 -14.49 -12.27 5.38
C GLY A 27 -12.99 -12.26 5.13
N ALA A 28 -12.49 -11.33 4.31
CA ALA A 28 -11.07 -11.13 4.07
C ALA A 28 -10.31 -10.75 5.35
N GLY A 29 -10.81 -9.79 6.15
CA GLY A 29 -10.19 -9.39 7.41
C GLY A 29 -10.07 -10.54 8.40
N VAL A 30 -11.16 -11.31 8.57
CA VAL A 30 -11.19 -12.49 9.45
C VAL A 30 -10.22 -13.56 8.95
N LEU A 31 -10.29 -13.93 7.68
CA LEU A 31 -9.38 -14.91 7.09
C LEU A 31 -7.92 -14.48 7.25
N PHE A 32 -7.62 -13.22 6.93
CA PHE A 32 -6.27 -12.67 7.06
C PHE A 32 -5.78 -12.75 8.51
N TYR A 33 -6.61 -12.35 9.48
CA TYR A 33 -6.25 -12.38 10.90
C TYR A 33 -5.86 -13.79 11.35
N PHE A 34 -6.68 -14.81 11.01
CA PHE A 34 -6.43 -16.18 11.45
C PHE A 34 -5.36 -16.94 10.65
N THR A 35 -4.98 -16.45 9.47
CA THR A 35 -3.95 -17.08 8.62
C THR A 35 -2.57 -16.45 8.75
N THR A 36 -2.45 -15.34 9.49
CA THR A 36 -1.19 -14.60 9.65
C THR A 36 -0.75 -14.55 11.11
N LYS A 37 0.55 -14.35 11.32
CA LYS A 37 1.15 -14.16 12.65
C LYS A 37 2.07 -12.94 12.64
N PRO A 38 1.86 -11.97 13.55
CA PRO A 38 2.55 -10.67 13.55
C PRO A 38 3.99 -10.75 14.10
N ILE A 39 4.86 -11.55 13.49
CA ILE A 39 6.22 -11.81 14.01
C ILE A 39 7.13 -10.57 14.01
N GLN A 40 6.76 -9.51 13.28
CA GLN A 40 7.45 -8.22 13.24
C GLN A 40 6.71 -7.12 14.02
N GLY A 41 5.66 -7.47 14.77
CA GLY A 41 4.95 -6.55 15.67
C GLY A 41 5.85 -5.77 16.66
N PRO A 42 6.99 -6.33 17.16
CA PRO A 42 7.91 -5.56 18.00
C PRO A 42 8.63 -4.39 17.32
N PHE A 43 8.56 -4.26 15.99
CA PHE A 43 9.13 -3.14 15.23
C PHE A 43 8.12 -1.98 15.12
N ASP A 44 7.83 -1.35 16.26
CA ASP A 44 6.72 -0.40 16.48
C ASP A 44 7.13 1.08 16.44
N TYR A 45 8.16 1.40 15.64
CA TYR A 45 8.76 2.74 15.50
C TYR A 45 7.74 3.89 15.44
N THR A 46 6.79 3.77 14.51
CA THR A 46 5.82 4.83 14.22
C THR A 46 4.74 4.94 15.28
N PHE A 47 4.43 3.85 15.97
CA PHE A 47 3.51 3.85 17.10
C PHE A 47 4.12 4.58 18.30
N GLN A 48 5.36 4.28 18.67
CA GLN A 48 6.05 4.97 19.78
C GLN A 48 6.18 6.49 19.54
N ILE A 49 6.49 6.90 18.31
CA ILE A 49 6.52 8.32 17.96
C ILE A 49 5.11 8.93 17.95
N ALA A 50 4.06 8.20 17.54
CA ALA A 50 2.69 8.70 17.63
C ALA A 50 2.27 8.93 19.10
N GLU A 51 2.70 8.07 20.02
CA GLU A 51 2.52 8.29 21.46
C GLU A 51 3.24 9.54 21.95
N ALA A 52 4.49 9.75 21.52
CA ALA A 52 5.27 10.93 21.85
C ALA A 52 4.62 12.21 21.29
N LEU A 53 4.13 12.20 20.05
CA LEU A 53 3.46 13.34 19.42
C LEU A 53 2.22 13.76 20.20
N LEU A 54 1.40 12.80 20.65
CA LEU A 54 0.24 13.09 21.49
C LEU A 54 0.60 13.60 22.90
N ARG A 55 1.88 13.56 23.29
CA ARG A 55 2.42 14.18 24.50
C ARG A 55 3.15 15.51 24.21
N GLY A 56 3.13 15.98 22.97
CA GLY A 56 3.78 17.23 22.55
C GLY A 56 5.26 17.08 22.20
N HIS A 57 5.72 15.87 21.84
CA HIS A 57 7.11 15.59 21.53
C HIS A 57 7.29 14.92 20.17
N ALA A 58 8.25 15.38 19.37
CA ALA A 58 8.58 14.78 18.06
C ALA A 58 9.46 13.51 18.17
N GLY A 59 10.01 13.21 19.35
CA GLY A 59 10.95 12.11 19.59
C GLY A 59 10.96 11.64 21.04
N LEU A 60 11.58 10.48 21.25
CA LEU A 60 11.69 9.82 22.56
C LEU A 60 12.84 10.42 23.38
N ALA A 61 12.64 10.52 24.70
CA ALA A 61 13.67 11.02 25.62
C ALA A 61 14.66 9.91 26.04
N SER A 62 14.18 8.67 26.14
CA SER A 62 14.99 7.51 26.49
C SER A 62 15.41 6.73 25.26
N LYS A 63 16.57 6.08 25.33
CA LYS A 63 17.06 5.19 24.29
C LYS A 63 16.07 4.04 24.05
N PRO A 64 15.57 3.85 22.83
CA PRO A 64 14.73 2.71 22.50
C PRO A 64 15.54 1.41 22.51
N PRO A 65 14.88 0.25 22.58
CA PRO A 65 15.55 -1.03 22.47
C PRO A 65 16.42 -1.17 21.22
N SER A 66 17.51 -1.92 21.31
CA SER A 66 18.54 -2.01 20.25
C SER A 66 18.06 -2.62 18.94
N TRP A 67 17.01 -3.44 18.95
CA TRP A 67 16.40 -3.99 17.74
C TRP A 67 15.59 -2.95 16.95
N LEU A 68 15.29 -1.80 17.55
CA LEU A 68 14.69 -0.65 16.86
C LEU A 68 15.80 0.22 16.25
N ASN A 69 16.51 -0.35 15.28
CA ASN A 69 17.71 0.23 14.66
C ASN A 69 17.46 1.47 13.79
N GLU A 70 16.21 1.76 13.44
CA GLU A 70 15.80 2.95 12.69
C GLU A 70 15.42 4.16 13.57
N PHE A 71 15.81 4.14 14.85
CA PHE A 71 15.88 5.33 15.68
C PHE A 71 17.28 5.95 15.64
N VAL A 72 17.32 7.26 15.42
CA VAL A 72 18.55 8.06 15.35
C VAL A 72 18.57 9.08 16.48
N LEU A 73 19.74 9.29 17.09
CA LEU A 73 19.94 10.30 18.12
C LEU A 73 20.26 11.64 17.46
N ALA A 74 19.44 12.66 17.71
CA ALA A 74 19.72 14.04 17.34
C ALA A 74 19.14 15.00 18.39
N GLN A 75 19.85 16.09 18.69
CA GLN A 75 19.38 17.13 19.64
C GLN A 75 18.85 16.53 20.96
N ASP A 76 19.60 15.59 21.54
CA ASP A 76 19.30 14.88 22.79
C ASP A 76 18.01 14.03 22.82
N ARG A 77 17.44 13.71 21.65
CA ARG A 77 16.26 12.85 21.52
C ARG A 77 16.44 11.78 20.45
N TYR A 78 15.68 10.69 20.60
CA TYR A 78 15.62 9.62 19.61
C TYR A 78 14.45 9.83 18.67
N TYR A 79 14.75 9.98 17.38
CA TYR A 79 13.77 10.17 16.32
C TYR A 79 13.70 8.94 15.43
N SER A 80 12.48 8.55 15.03
CA SER A 80 12.32 7.56 13.97
C SER A 80 12.58 8.21 12.62
N VAL A 81 13.20 7.48 11.67
CA VAL A 81 13.40 7.98 10.30
C VAL A 81 12.16 7.87 9.41
N PHE A 82 11.06 7.29 9.92
CA PHE A 82 9.82 7.19 9.16
C PHE A 82 9.18 8.56 8.89
N PRO A 83 8.45 8.70 7.76
CA PRO A 83 7.76 9.93 7.41
C PRO A 83 6.61 10.22 8.38
N LEU A 84 6.25 11.51 8.52
CA LEU A 84 5.18 11.96 9.41
C LEU A 84 3.85 11.22 9.15
N GLY A 85 3.50 10.97 7.88
CA GLY A 85 2.24 10.29 7.57
C GLY A 85 2.16 8.87 8.15
N ALA A 86 3.26 8.12 8.17
CA ALA A 86 3.34 6.79 8.79
C ALA A 86 3.17 6.83 10.32
N VAL A 87 3.53 7.96 10.94
CA VAL A 87 3.25 8.22 12.35
C VAL A 87 1.77 8.58 12.55
N LEU A 88 1.23 9.50 11.75
CA LEU A 88 -0.14 10.00 11.91
C LEU A 88 -1.20 8.90 11.76
N VAL A 89 -1.00 7.92 10.86
CA VAL A 89 -1.93 6.78 10.72
C VAL A 89 -2.02 5.91 11.97
N ASN A 90 -1.06 5.99 12.89
CA ASN A 90 -1.07 5.27 14.17
C ASN A 90 -1.76 6.04 15.31
N ILE A 91 -2.07 7.34 15.15
CA ILE A 91 -2.75 8.12 16.19
C ILE A 91 -4.07 7.48 16.66
N PRO A 92 -4.96 6.98 15.78
CA PRO A 92 -6.17 6.29 16.22
C PRO A 92 -5.87 5.09 17.12
N ALA A 93 -4.86 4.29 16.78
CA ALA A 93 -4.46 3.13 17.60
C ALA A 93 -3.94 3.58 18.98
N VAL A 94 -3.14 4.63 19.05
CA VAL A 94 -2.68 5.21 20.32
C VAL A 94 -3.85 5.69 21.18
N ILE A 95 -4.84 6.34 20.58
CA ILE A 95 -6.04 6.79 21.30
C ILE A 95 -6.77 5.59 21.91
N LEU A 96 -6.95 4.50 21.16
CA LEU A 96 -7.57 3.28 21.68
C LEU A 96 -6.80 2.67 22.86
N VAL A 97 -5.46 2.70 22.81
CA VAL A 97 -4.61 2.27 23.94
C VAL A 97 -4.80 3.17 25.16
N LYS A 98 -4.80 4.49 24.96
CA LYS A 98 -5.01 5.46 26.06
C LYS A 98 -6.39 5.34 26.68
N LEU A 99 -7.41 4.95 25.90
CA LEU A 99 -8.76 4.67 26.39
C LEU A 99 -8.90 3.31 27.07
N GLY A 100 -7.83 2.49 27.09
CA GLY A 100 -7.86 1.14 27.67
C GLY A 100 -8.65 0.11 26.85
N LEU A 101 -8.97 0.42 25.58
CA LEU A 101 -9.74 -0.47 24.70
C LEU A 101 -8.88 -1.56 24.05
N VAL A 102 -7.57 -1.31 23.92
CA VAL A 102 -6.59 -2.28 23.40
C VAL A 102 -5.29 -2.18 24.21
N HIS A 103 -4.55 -3.28 24.29
CA HIS A 103 -3.28 -3.34 25.03
C HIS A 103 -2.09 -3.24 24.06
N GLY A 104 -1.25 -2.22 24.26
CA GLY A 104 -0.07 -1.99 23.40
C GLY A 104 -0.43 -1.74 21.93
N TRP A 105 0.54 -1.86 21.03
CA TRP A 105 0.30 -1.64 19.61
C TRP A 105 -0.49 -2.80 18.97
N PRO A 106 -1.72 -2.59 18.47
CA PRO A 106 -2.55 -3.66 17.91
C PRO A 106 -2.19 -4.00 16.46
N ALA A 107 -0.91 -4.24 16.19
CA ALA A 107 -0.36 -4.37 14.83
C ALA A 107 -1.08 -5.43 13.97
N HIS A 108 -1.41 -6.59 14.54
CA HIS A 108 -2.10 -7.68 13.84
C HIS A 108 -3.54 -7.31 13.46
N GLY A 109 -4.28 -6.73 14.40
CA GLY A 109 -5.64 -6.23 14.14
C GLY A 109 -5.64 -5.10 13.11
N LEU A 110 -4.61 -4.24 13.14
CA LEU A 110 -4.42 -3.18 12.16
C LEU A 110 -4.15 -3.75 10.76
N ALA A 111 -3.26 -4.74 10.65
CA ALA A 111 -2.98 -5.45 9.40
C ALA A 111 -4.24 -6.09 8.82
N ALA A 112 -5.04 -6.78 9.65
CA ALA A 112 -6.32 -7.37 9.22
C ALA A 112 -7.35 -6.33 8.78
N THR A 113 -7.40 -5.18 9.47
CA THR A 113 -8.28 -4.06 9.09
C THR A 113 -7.87 -3.44 7.75
N ILE A 114 -6.56 -3.32 7.51
CA ILE A 114 -6.02 -2.87 6.21
C ILE A 114 -6.40 -3.86 5.12
N ALA A 115 -6.22 -5.17 5.34
CA ALA A 115 -6.61 -6.20 4.38
C ALA A 115 -8.11 -6.11 4.03
N ALA A 116 -8.98 -5.99 5.04
CA ALA A 116 -10.41 -5.79 4.85
C ALA A 116 -10.74 -4.51 4.05
N GLY A 117 -10.13 -3.38 4.43
CA GLY A 117 -10.33 -2.10 3.75
C GLY A 117 -9.87 -2.13 2.28
N CYS A 118 -8.73 -2.76 2.01
CA CYS A 118 -8.24 -2.98 0.64
C CYS A 118 -9.25 -3.81 -0.16
N THR A 119 -9.70 -4.95 0.36
CA THR A 119 -10.72 -5.78 -0.31
C THR A 119 -12.03 -5.02 -0.56
N PHE A 120 -12.49 -4.22 0.40
CA PHE A 120 -13.67 -3.36 0.23
C PHE A 120 -13.49 -2.41 -0.96
N PHE A 121 -12.41 -1.62 -0.97
CA PHE A 121 -12.18 -0.62 -2.01
C PHE A 121 -11.87 -1.26 -3.36
N PHE A 122 -11.13 -2.37 -3.42
CA PHE A 122 -10.93 -3.12 -4.66
C PHE A 122 -12.25 -3.64 -5.22
N HIS A 123 -13.11 -4.23 -4.38
CA HIS A 123 -14.46 -4.63 -4.80
C HIS A 123 -15.22 -3.43 -5.38
N ARG A 124 -15.23 -2.30 -4.69
CA ARG A 124 -15.92 -1.08 -5.17
C ARG A 124 -15.30 -0.52 -6.45
N LEU A 125 -13.99 -0.66 -6.62
CA LEU A 125 -13.27 -0.19 -7.79
C LEU A 125 -13.57 -1.05 -9.03
N THR A 126 -14.01 -2.31 -8.87
CA THR A 126 -14.47 -3.11 -10.02
C THR A 126 -15.61 -2.44 -10.80
N TYR A 127 -16.36 -1.52 -10.19
CA TYR A 127 -17.44 -0.77 -10.84
C TYR A 127 -16.96 0.31 -11.82
N VAL A 128 -15.64 0.45 -12.05
CA VAL A 128 -15.15 1.16 -13.26
C VAL A 128 -15.68 0.51 -14.54
N ARG A 129 -16.05 -0.77 -14.46
CA ARG A 129 -16.81 -1.52 -15.46
C ARG A 129 -18.07 -2.10 -14.86
N GLU A 130 -19.23 -1.74 -15.40
CA GLU A 130 -20.54 -2.16 -14.89
C GLU A 130 -20.91 -3.59 -15.29
N ASP A 131 -20.38 -4.08 -16.41
CA ASP A 131 -20.70 -5.36 -17.01
C ASP A 131 -20.06 -6.59 -16.33
N ILE A 132 -19.14 -6.37 -15.38
CA ILE A 132 -18.48 -7.44 -14.64
C ILE A 132 -19.47 -8.16 -13.71
N VAL A 133 -19.54 -9.48 -13.81
CA VAL A 133 -20.40 -10.34 -12.98
C VAL A 133 -19.86 -10.53 -11.56
N ALA A 134 -20.75 -10.77 -10.59
CA ALA A 134 -20.41 -10.84 -9.17
C ALA A 134 -19.26 -11.82 -8.80
N PRO A 135 -19.18 -13.06 -9.35
CA PRO A 135 -18.04 -13.95 -9.06
C PRO A 135 -16.68 -13.37 -9.45
N ARG A 136 -16.60 -12.71 -10.62
CA ARG A 136 -15.35 -12.06 -11.06
C ARG A 136 -15.05 -10.84 -10.18
N ARG A 137 -16.06 -10.05 -9.77
CA ARG A 137 -15.86 -8.93 -8.84
C ARG A 137 -15.27 -9.39 -7.51
N LEU A 138 -15.79 -10.49 -6.95
CA LEU A 138 -15.28 -11.07 -5.72
C LEU A 138 -13.83 -11.54 -5.88
N LEU A 139 -13.52 -12.29 -6.95
CA LEU A 139 -12.16 -12.75 -7.24
C LEU A 139 -11.19 -11.56 -7.35
N LEU A 140 -11.55 -10.54 -8.13
CA LEU A 140 -10.74 -9.34 -8.28
C LEU A 140 -10.56 -8.61 -6.94
N ALA A 141 -11.61 -8.52 -6.11
CA ALA A 141 -11.54 -7.85 -4.81
C ALA A 141 -10.54 -8.51 -3.83
N ILE A 142 -10.46 -9.84 -3.84
CA ILE A 142 -9.59 -10.61 -2.93
C ILE A 142 -8.18 -10.84 -3.50
N PHE A 143 -8.02 -10.78 -4.83
CA PHE A 143 -6.76 -11.02 -5.53
C PHE A 143 -5.57 -10.23 -4.96
N PRO A 144 -5.64 -8.89 -4.82
CA PRO A 144 -4.49 -8.11 -4.37
C PRO A 144 -4.00 -8.51 -2.97
N VAL A 145 -4.90 -8.98 -2.10
CA VAL A 145 -4.55 -9.37 -0.73
C VAL A 145 -4.04 -10.79 -0.67
N PHE A 146 -4.74 -11.77 -1.25
CA PHE A 146 -4.48 -13.20 -1.02
C PHE A 146 -3.75 -13.92 -2.15
N ALA A 147 -3.75 -13.37 -3.36
CA ALA A 147 -3.07 -13.94 -4.51
C ALA A 147 -1.84 -13.11 -4.92
N THR A 148 -1.33 -12.29 -4.00
CA THR A 148 -0.06 -11.58 -4.15
C THR A 148 0.74 -11.61 -2.84
N TRP A 149 2.01 -11.19 -2.94
CA TRP A 149 2.91 -11.12 -1.79
C TRP A 149 2.45 -10.17 -0.68
N MET A 150 1.39 -9.39 -0.90
CA MET A 150 0.74 -8.59 0.14
C MET A 150 0.31 -9.45 1.33
N TRP A 151 -0.16 -10.69 1.12
CA TRP A 151 -0.61 -11.57 2.21
C TRP A 151 0.48 -11.79 3.25
N CYS A 152 1.60 -12.35 2.81
CA CYS A 152 2.73 -12.66 3.69
C CYS A 152 3.35 -11.38 4.24
N ASN A 153 3.57 -10.37 3.40
CA ASN A 153 4.26 -9.16 3.84
C ASN A 153 3.41 -8.38 4.85
N LEU A 154 2.15 -8.09 4.57
CA LEU A 154 1.29 -7.42 5.54
C LEU A 154 1.14 -8.25 6.83
N GLY A 155 1.18 -9.59 6.71
CA GLY A 155 1.08 -10.53 7.82
C GLY A 155 2.24 -10.46 8.82
N PHE A 156 3.44 -10.01 8.41
CA PHE A 156 4.54 -9.73 9.35
C PHE A 156 4.14 -8.67 10.39
N ALA A 157 3.31 -7.69 9.98
CA ALA A 157 2.77 -6.61 10.82
C ALA A 157 3.83 -5.72 11.53
N GLY A 158 5.02 -5.53 10.92
CA GLY A 158 5.97 -4.50 11.35
C GLY A 158 5.69 -3.12 10.75
N ALA A 159 6.36 -2.07 11.24
CA ALA A 159 6.13 -0.71 10.76
C ALA A 159 6.34 -0.55 9.25
N TRP A 160 7.35 -1.20 8.65
CA TRP A 160 7.58 -1.14 7.20
C TRP A 160 6.43 -1.74 6.38
N GLN A 161 5.88 -2.86 6.85
CA GLN A 161 4.81 -3.60 6.17
C GLN A 161 3.46 -2.92 6.36
N LEU A 162 3.18 -2.40 7.55
CA LEU A 162 1.97 -1.62 7.81
C LEU A 162 1.98 -0.31 7.01
N ALA A 163 3.12 0.38 6.90
CA ALA A 163 3.23 1.57 6.05
C ALA A 163 2.88 1.25 4.58
N LEU A 164 3.39 0.14 4.02
CA LEU A 164 2.99 -0.31 2.68
C LEU A 164 1.50 -0.67 2.59
N GLY A 165 0.95 -1.34 3.60
CA GLY A 165 -0.46 -1.66 3.69
C GLY A 165 -1.34 -0.40 3.64
N PHE A 166 -1.02 0.61 4.45
CA PHE A 166 -1.69 1.92 4.41
C PHE A 166 -1.48 2.63 3.08
N ALA A 167 -0.30 2.50 2.47
CA ALA A 167 -0.04 3.07 1.15
C ALA A 167 -0.97 2.51 0.08
N VAL A 168 -1.17 1.18 0.07
CA VAL A 168 -2.11 0.50 -0.83
C VAL A 168 -3.55 0.89 -0.52
N LEU A 169 -3.96 0.85 0.75
CA LEU A 169 -5.30 1.23 1.21
C LEU A 169 -5.63 2.68 0.80
N GLY A 170 -4.70 3.60 1.01
CA GLY A 170 -4.79 5.00 0.61
C GLY A 170 -4.93 5.16 -0.90
N GLN A 171 -4.12 4.46 -1.69
CA GLN A 171 -4.22 4.53 -3.15
C GLN A 171 -5.56 4.02 -3.67
N VAL A 172 -6.01 2.84 -3.22
CA VAL A 172 -7.27 2.26 -3.71
C VAL A 172 -8.48 3.06 -3.24
N GLY A 173 -8.44 3.61 -2.01
CA GLY A 173 -9.45 4.55 -1.51
C GLY A 173 -9.50 5.84 -2.33
N ALA A 174 -8.34 6.40 -2.66
CA ALA A 174 -8.23 7.59 -3.51
C ALA A 174 -8.77 7.33 -4.92
N LEU A 175 -8.43 6.19 -5.52
CA LEU A 175 -8.93 5.78 -6.84
C LEU A 175 -10.44 5.58 -6.83
N TYR A 176 -11.00 4.93 -5.81
CA TYR A 176 -12.44 4.77 -5.66
C TYR A 176 -13.16 6.13 -5.59
N HIS A 177 -12.64 7.06 -4.78
CA HIS A 177 -13.23 8.39 -4.66
C HIS A 177 -13.00 9.27 -5.89
N THR A 178 -11.97 9.00 -6.68
CA THR A 178 -11.68 9.70 -7.94
C THR A 178 -12.55 9.19 -9.08
N LEU A 179 -12.63 7.87 -9.28
CA LEU A 179 -13.25 7.26 -10.45
C LEU A 179 -14.74 6.96 -10.25
N ILE A 180 -15.11 6.43 -9.09
CA ILE A 180 -16.46 5.94 -8.81
C ILE A 180 -17.31 6.99 -8.11
N ARG A 181 -16.87 7.49 -6.93
CA ARG A 181 -17.67 8.44 -6.14
C ARG A 181 -17.53 9.89 -6.56
N ARG A 182 -16.52 10.22 -7.37
CA ARG A 182 -16.25 11.57 -7.88
C ARG A 182 -16.22 12.63 -6.76
N ASN A 183 -15.59 12.31 -5.63
CA ASN A 183 -15.42 13.20 -4.49
C ASN A 183 -13.94 13.55 -4.31
N ALA A 184 -13.55 14.73 -4.79
CA ALA A 184 -12.16 15.19 -4.79
C ALA A 184 -11.58 15.35 -3.38
N LEU A 185 -12.37 15.81 -2.39
CA LEU A 185 -11.91 16.00 -1.02
C LEU A 185 -11.53 14.67 -0.37
N LEU A 186 -12.41 13.66 -0.46
CA LEU A 186 -12.14 12.33 0.07
C LEU A 186 -11.03 11.63 -0.72
N ALA A 187 -10.96 11.83 -2.05
CA ALA A 187 -9.86 11.33 -2.84
C ALA A 187 -8.51 11.90 -2.36
N GLY A 188 -8.45 13.21 -2.09
CA GLY A 188 -7.28 13.88 -1.53
C GLY A 188 -6.89 13.38 -0.14
N MET A 189 -7.88 13.16 0.74
CA MET A 189 -7.66 12.58 2.07
C MET A 189 -7.03 11.18 1.99
N TRP A 190 -7.57 10.29 1.16
CA TRP A 190 -7.01 8.95 0.97
C TRP A 190 -5.66 8.97 0.26
N PHE A 191 -5.46 9.88 -0.71
CA PHE A 191 -4.17 10.06 -1.35
C PHE A 191 -3.11 10.56 -0.36
N THR A 192 -3.51 11.35 0.63
CA THR A 192 -2.64 11.78 1.74
C THR A 192 -2.20 10.61 2.61
N VAL A 193 -3.10 9.67 2.91
CA VAL A 193 -2.75 8.40 3.58
C VAL A 193 -1.71 7.64 2.74
N ALA A 194 -1.89 7.61 1.42
CA ALA A 194 -0.97 6.92 0.52
C ALA A 194 0.44 7.52 0.55
N VAL A 195 0.56 8.80 0.18
CA VAL A 195 1.85 9.50 0.06
C VAL A 195 2.55 9.71 1.39
N GLY A 196 1.78 9.81 2.48
CA GLY A 196 2.32 9.94 3.83
C GLY A 196 3.00 8.68 4.35
N ASN A 197 2.66 7.52 3.80
CA ASN A 197 3.32 6.27 4.13
C ASN A 197 4.40 5.89 3.10
N ARG A 198 4.27 6.34 1.84
CA ARG A 198 5.20 6.09 0.73
C ARG A 198 5.30 7.31 -0.19
N THR A 199 6.36 8.09 -0.04
CA THR A 199 6.52 9.39 -0.72
C THR A 199 6.64 9.27 -2.24
N GLU A 200 7.15 8.14 -2.74
CA GLU A 200 7.23 7.83 -4.17
C GLU A 200 5.86 7.84 -4.86
N LEU A 201 4.76 7.67 -4.12
CA LEU A 201 3.40 7.77 -4.64
C LEU A 201 3.00 9.17 -5.08
N LEU A 202 3.77 10.20 -4.73
CA LEU A 202 3.61 11.54 -5.32
C LEU A 202 3.78 11.51 -6.84
N LEU A 203 4.52 10.54 -7.41
CA LEU A 203 4.63 10.37 -8.87
C LEU A 203 3.29 10.02 -9.53
N ALA A 204 2.31 9.52 -8.78
CA ALA A 204 0.96 9.26 -9.27
C ALA A 204 0.05 10.50 -9.24
N LEU A 205 0.46 11.61 -8.62
CA LEU A 205 -0.33 12.84 -8.50
C LEU A 205 -0.84 13.37 -9.86
N PRO A 206 -0.01 13.46 -10.92
CA PRO A 206 -0.48 13.95 -12.22
C PRO A 206 -1.62 13.11 -12.79
N ALA A 207 -1.59 11.80 -12.56
CA ALA A 207 -2.66 10.91 -12.99
C ALA A 207 -3.96 11.13 -12.22
N PHE A 208 -3.90 11.33 -10.90
CA PHE A 208 -5.09 11.67 -10.11
C PHE A 208 -5.71 13.00 -10.58
N LEU A 209 -4.89 14.02 -10.82
CA LEU A 209 -5.37 15.30 -11.35
C LEU A 209 -5.98 15.13 -12.75
N TYR A 210 -5.35 14.35 -13.62
CA TYR A 210 -5.88 14.02 -14.95
C TYR A 210 -7.25 13.32 -14.86
N LEU A 211 -7.38 12.30 -13.99
CA LEU A 211 -8.62 11.53 -13.83
C LEU A 211 -9.75 12.38 -13.21
N LEU A 212 -9.42 13.31 -12.31
CA LEU A 212 -10.37 14.31 -11.81
C LEU A 212 -10.78 15.32 -12.89
N ALA A 213 -9.86 15.69 -13.78
CA ALA A 213 -10.11 16.65 -14.85
C ALA A 213 -11.01 16.07 -15.96
N LYS A 214 -10.97 14.75 -16.19
CA LYS A 214 -11.74 14.03 -17.21
C LYS A 214 -13.23 13.96 -16.83
N GLN A 215 -13.90 15.11 -16.93
CA GLN A 215 -15.32 15.22 -17.22
C GLN A 215 -15.50 15.27 -18.75
N PRO A 216 -16.63 14.76 -19.29
CA PRO A 216 -16.85 14.71 -20.73
C PRO A 216 -17.14 16.11 -21.26
N ARG A 217 -16.11 16.86 -21.68
CA ARG A 217 -16.15 17.88 -22.74
C ARG A 217 -14.78 18.51 -22.97
N ASN A 218 -14.30 18.40 -24.21
CA ASN A 218 -13.23 19.16 -24.86
C ASN A 218 -11.95 19.45 -24.05
N LEU A 219 -10.86 18.77 -24.44
CA LEU A 219 -9.46 19.05 -24.06
C LEU A 219 -8.95 20.46 -24.44
N GLN A 220 -9.79 21.30 -25.07
CA GLN A 220 -9.41 22.62 -25.59
C GLN A 220 -9.77 23.79 -24.66
N ALA A 221 -10.44 23.54 -23.53
CA ALA A 221 -10.76 24.60 -22.58
C ALA A 221 -9.66 24.77 -21.52
N LEU A 222 -9.28 26.03 -21.25
CA LEU A 222 -8.58 26.44 -20.03
C LEU A 222 -9.25 25.81 -18.79
N VAL A 223 -8.46 25.45 -17.78
CA VAL A 223 -8.94 24.82 -16.53
C VAL A 223 -10.20 25.54 -16.03
N THR A 224 -11.33 24.83 -16.04
CA THR A 224 -12.62 25.39 -15.63
C THR A 224 -12.61 25.69 -14.12
N ARG A 225 -13.48 26.61 -13.67
CA ARG A 225 -13.63 26.91 -12.23
C ARG A 225 -13.99 25.67 -11.40
N GLU A 226 -14.75 24.74 -11.97
CA GLU A 226 -15.10 23.46 -11.33
C GLU A 226 -13.91 22.51 -11.21
N GLN A 227 -13.07 22.41 -12.26
CA GLN A 227 -11.83 21.66 -12.20
C GLN A 227 -10.87 22.26 -11.17
N LEU A 228 -10.72 23.59 -11.14
CA LEU A 228 -9.90 24.27 -10.14
C LEU A 228 -10.39 23.96 -8.72
N ARG A 229 -11.71 24.05 -8.47
CA ARG A 229 -12.30 23.67 -7.18
C ARG A 229 -11.99 22.21 -6.83
N SER A 230 -12.11 21.30 -7.78
CA SER A 230 -11.81 19.87 -7.56
C SER A 230 -10.34 19.66 -7.22
N PHE A 231 -9.42 20.32 -7.92
CA PHE A 231 -7.99 20.27 -7.61
C PHE A 231 -7.68 20.85 -6.24
N THR A 232 -8.25 22.00 -5.89
CA THR A 232 -8.09 22.58 -4.55
C THR A 232 -8.58 21.63 -3.47
N LEU A 233 -9.78 21.07 -3.62
CA LEU A 233 -10.34 20.11 -2.66
C LEU A 233 -9.47 18.86 -2.52
N PHE A 234 -8.92 18.35 -3.62
CA PHE A 234 -8.00 17.22 -3.59
C PHE A 234 -6.67 17.56 -2.90
N LEU A 235 -6.12 18.75 -3.15
CA LEU A 235 -4.78 19.13 -2.71
C LEU A 235 -4.70 19.63 -1.26
N ILE A 236 -5.82 19.96 -0.60
CA ILE A 236 -5.82 20.45 0.79
C ILE A 236 -5.07 19.51 1.73
N PHE A 237 -5.41 18.21 1.74
CA PHE A 237 -4.77 17.26 2.66
C PHE A 237 -3.32 16.92 2.26
N PRO A 238 -2.99 16.65 0.97
CA PRO A 238 -1.61 16.40 0.58
C PRO A 238 -0.69 17.59 0.84
N ALA A 239 -1.15 18.82 0.57
CA ALA A 239 -0.39 20.03 0.86
C ALA A 239 -0.20 20.24 2.36
N GLY A 240 -1.25 19.99 3.17
CA GLY A 240 -1.16 20.04 4.62
C GLY A 240 -0.15 19.04 5.18
N LEU A 241 -0.12 17.81 4.67
CA LEU A 241 0.86 16.80 5.04
C LEU A 241 2.29 17.20 4.63
N LEU A 242 2.47 17.79 3.44
CA LEU A 242 3.78 18.26 2.99
C LEU A 242 4.33 19.34 3.92
N LEU A 243 3.51 20.33 4.27
CA LEU A 243 3.87 21.38 5.22
C LEU A 243 4.15 20.81 6.61
N GLY A 244 3.30 19.89 7.09
CA GLY A 244 3.51 19.20 8.36
C GLY A 244 4.80 18.39 8.38
N THR A 245 5.15 17.73 7.26
CA THR A 245 6.39 16.95 7.12
C THR A 245 7.61 17.88 7.14
N ALA A 246 7.56 19.02 6.45
CA ALA A 246 8.64 20.01 6.50
C ALA A 246 8.86 20.54 7.93
N ALA A 247 7.78 20.87 8.64
CA ALA A 247 7.84 21.32 10.03
C ALA A 247 8.36 20.21 10.97
N TYR A 248 7.91 18.97 10.77
CA TYR A 248 8.36 17.81 11.53
C TYR A 248 9.85 17.51 11.30
N ASN A 249 10.33 17.60 10.06
CA ASN A 249 11.76 17.42 9.74
C ASN A 249 12.61 18.55 10.35
N TRP A 250 12.14 19.80 10.24
CA TRP A 250 12.79 20.93 10.89
C TRP A 250 12.93 20.74 12.40
N ALA A 251 11.87 20.27 13.07
CA ALA A 251 11.89 20.01 14.50
C ALA A 251 12.83 18.87 14.92
N ARG A 252 13.07 17.88 14.04
CA ARG A 252 13.94 16.73 14.34
C ARG A 252 15.41 16.97 14.02
N PHE A 253 15.67 17.61 12.88
CA PHE A 253 17.00 17.66 12.27
C PHE A 253 17.47 19.09 11.94
N GLY A 254 16.65 20.10 12.18
CA GLY A 254 16.97 21.49 11.81
C GLY A 254 16.96 21.75 10.30
N SER A 255 16.38 20.84 9.51
CA SER A 255 16.26 20.96 8.05
C SER A 255 14.92 20.41 7.57
N MET A 256 14.26 21.12 6.66
CA MET A 256 12.96 20.70 6.10
C MET A 256 13.09 19.52 5.14
N THR A 257 14.25 19.36 4.50
CA THR A 257 14.52 18.35 3.47
C THR A 257 15.33 17.16 3.98
N ASP A 258 15.69 17.16 5.27
CA ASP A 258 16.34 16.02 5.90
C ASP A 258 15.30 15.01 6.39
N PHE A 259 15.25 13.85 5.74
CA PHE A 259 14.31 12.78 6.06
C PHE A 259 14.82 11.83 7.15
N GLY A 260 16.05 12.01 7.65
CA GLY A 260 16.59 11.23 8.75
C GLY A 260 17.28 9.92 8.35
N TYR A 261 16.97 9.33 7.19
CA TYR A 261 17.48 7.99 6.83
C TYR A 261 19.01 7.91 6.81
N ALA A 262 19.69 8.96 6.32
CA ALA A 262 21.15 9.03 6.29
C ALA A 262 21.82 9.07 7.68
N HIS A 263 21.05 9.37 8.74
CA HIS A 263 21.53 9.41 10.12
C HIS A 263 21.56 8.03 10.79
N ILE A 264 21.00 6.99 10.16
CA ILE A 264 21.07 5.63 10.70
C ILE A 264 22.55 5.22 10.79
N PRO A 265 23.07 4.84 11.98
CA PRO A 265 24.47 4.51 12.15
C PRO A 265 24.92 3.39 11.20
N GLY A 266 25.88 3.71 10.33
CA GLY A 266 26.47 2.74 9.40
C GLY A 266 25.68 2.48 8.11
N VAL A 267 24.48 3.04 7.92
CA VAL A 267 23.65 2.74 6.74
C VAL A 267 24.36 3.10 5.43
N LEU A 268 24.99 4.27 5.35
CA LEU A 268 25.71 4.70 4.14
C LEU A 268 27.01 3.91 3.89
N LYS A 269 27.41 3.05 4.84
CA LYS A 269 28.55 2.15 4.69
C LYS A 269 28.14 0.78 4.14
N GLU A 270 26.84 0.49 4.04
CA GLU A 270 26.37 -0.78 3.50
C GLU A 270 26.68 -0.90 1.99
N PRO A 271 27.00 -2.10 1.49
CA PRO A 271 27.44 -2.28 0.10
C PRO A 271 26.48 -1.74 -0.95
N TRP A 272 25.17 -1.82 -0.68
CA TRP A 272 24.12 -1.37 -1.60
C TRP A 272 23.88 0.15 -1.61
N TYR A 273 24.48 0.90 -0.68
CA TYR A 273 24.37 2.36 -0.61
C TYR A 273 25.66 3.10 -1.00
N GLN A 274 26.64 2.41 -1.59
CA GLN A 274 27.90 3.00 -2.07
C GLN A 274 27.71 4.16 -3.06
N HIS A 275 26.61 4.15 -3.82
CA HIS A 275 26.25 5.21 -4.77
C HIS A 275 25.10 6.10 -4.29
N GLY A 276 24.84 6.13 -2.98
CA GLY A 276 23.73 6.85 -2.36
C GLY A 276 22.48 5.98 -2.15
N ILE A 277 21.51 6.53 -1.42
CA ILE A 277 20.22 5.87 -1.14
C ILE A 277 19.39 5.70 -2.41
N PHE A 278 19.49 6.64 -3.35
CA PHE A 278 18.90 6.56 -4.68
C PHE A 278 20.00 6.65 -5.74
N SER A 279 20.08 5.66 -6.61
CA SER A 279 21.08 5.57 -7.66
C SER A 279 20.58 4.82 -8.88
N LEU A 280 20.94 5.30 -10.07
CA LEU A 280 20.65 4.59 -11.33
C LEU A 280 21.41 3.27 -11.45
N THR A 281 22.53 3.12 -10.73
CA THR A 281 23.31 1.87 -10.72
C THR A 281 22.54 0.72 -10.08
N SER A 282 21.61 1.02 -9.17
CA SER A 282 20.75 0.04 -8.49
C SER A 282 19.67 -0.55 -9.40
N ILE A 283 19.35 0.12 -10.52
CA ILE A 283 18.24 -0.28 -11.40
C ILE A 283 18.41 -1.71 -11.91
N ARG A 284 19.60 -2.06 -12.40
CA ARG A 284 19.86 -3.39 -12.94
C ARG A 284 19.63 -4.48 -11.92
N TRP A 285 20.11 -4.27 -10.69
CA TRP A 285 19.95 -5.23 -9.59
C TRP A 285 18.50 -5.37 -9.19
N ASN A 286 17.81 -4.26 -8.92
CA ASN A 286 16.41 -4.28 -8.52
C ASN A 286 15.48 -4.82 -9.61
N ALA A 287 15.76 -4.55 -10.89
CA ALA A 287 15.01 -5.12 -12.00
C ALA A 287 15.16 -6.65 -12.03
N TYR A 288 16.37 -7.16 -11.80
CA TYR A 288 16.59 -8.60 -11.68
C TYR A 288 15.84 -9.20 -10.48
N GLU A 289 15.97 -8.60 -9.29
CA GLU A 289 15.26 -9.05 -8.09
C GLU A 289 13.74 -9.06 -8.26
N MET A 290 13.18 -8.03 -8.89
CA MET A 290 11.73 -7.89 -9.06
C MET A 290 11.16 -8.79 -10.16
N LEU A 291 11.86 -8.95 -11.28
CA LEU A 291 11.31 -9.59 -12.48
C LEU A 291 11.76 -11.04 -12.66
N PHE A 292 12.99 -11.37 -12.26
CA PHE A 292 13.66 -12.61 -12.69
C PHE A 292 14.19 -13.48 -11.55
N ARG A 293 14.31 -12.97 -10.32
CA ARG A 293 14.80 -13.77 -9.19
C ARG A 293 13.91 -14.99 -8.94
N GLY A 294 14.54 -16.17 -8.97
CA GLY A 294 13.88 -17.45 -8.68
C GLY A 294 13.62 -17.68 -7.19
N LEU A 295 13.14 -18.88 -6.87
CA LEU A 295 13.12 -19.41 -5.50
C LEU A 295 14.48 -20.06 -5.20
N ASN A 296 14.74 -20.34 -3.92
CA ASN A 296 15.93 -21.10 -3.54
C ASN A 296 15.70 -22.60 -3.75
N ASP A 297 16.70 -23.27 -4.31
CA ASP A 297 16.71 -24.72 -4.43
C ASP A 297 17.14 -25.38 -3.10
N LEU A 298 16.46 -26.46 -2.74
CA LEU A 298 16.78 -27.32 -1.60
C LEU A 298 17.07 -28.75 -2.09
N PRO A 299 18.04 -29.45 -1.49
CA PRO A 299 18.32 -30.84 -1.84
C PRO A 299 17.24 -31.82 -1.35
N THR A 300 16.34 -31.36 -0.48
CA THR A 300 15.24 -32.15 0.09
C THR A 300 13.91 -31.41 -0.08
N PHE A 301 12.81 -32.18 -0.12
CA PHE A 301 11.45 -31.63 -0.23
C PHE A 301 11.22 -30.50 0.80
N PRO A 302 10.63 -29.34 0.41
CA PRO A 302 9.88 -29.08 -0.83
C PRO A 302 10.68 -28.76 -2.09
N TYR A 303 12.02 -28.91 -2.10
CA TYR A 303 12.95 -28.61 -3.21
C TYR A 303 13.01 -27.15 -3.65
N LEU A 304 11.93 -26.39 -3.49
CA LEU A 304 11.85 -24.96 -3.75
C LEU A 304 11.36 -24.26 -2.49
N LYS A 305 12.01 -23.16 -2.13
CA LYS A 305 11.69 -22.39 -0.94
C LYS A 305 11.84 -20.89 -1.18
N PRO A 306 10.92 -20.06 -0.66
CA PRO A 306 11.09 -18.62 -0.64
C PRO A 306 12.37 -18.19 0.08
N TYR A 307 13.01 -17.16 -0.46
CA TYR A 307 14.19 -16.53 0.11
C TYR A 307 13.81 -15.26 0.87
N GLY A 308 14.47 -14.96 2.00
CA GLY A 308 14.17 -13.80 2.84
C GLY A 308 14.42 -12.43 2.18
N PHE A 309 15.04 -12.38 1.00
CA PHE A 309 15.19 -11.17 0.20
C PHE A 309 14.21 -11.10 -0.98
N GLY A 310 13.32 -12.09 -1.11
CA GLY A 310 12.26 -12.12 -2.09
C GLY A 310 12.56 -12.97 -3.33
N CYS A 311 11.68 -12.82 -4.30
CA CYS A 311 11.65 -13.48 -5.61
C CYS A 311 10.80 -12.63 -6.56
N SER A 312 10.77 -13.02 -7.85
CA SER A 312 10.01 -12.32 -8.88
C SER A 312 8.54 -12.13 -8.51
N ILE A 313 7.98 -10.95 -8.81
CA ILE A 313 6.56 -10.65 -8.62
C ILE A 313 5.65 -11.55 -9.47
N PHE A 314 6.13 -12.03 -10.62
CA PHE A 314 5.39 -12.93 -11.49
C PHE A 314 5.43 -14.38 -11.00
N LEU A 315 6.52 -14.79 -10.35
CA LEU A 315 6.58 -16.09 -9.67
C LEU A 315 5.70 -16.10 -8.43
N ALA A 316 5.73 -15.03 -7.63
CA ALA A 316 4.89 -14.89 -6.45
C ALA A 316 3.39 -14.73 -6.79
N SER A 317 3.07 -14.16 -7.95
CA SER A 317 1.70 -13.94 -8.40
C SER A 317 1.56 -14.13 -9.92
N PRO A 318 1.43 -15.38 -10.40
CA PRO A 318 1.19 -15.66 -11.82
C PRO A 318 -0.07 -14.98 -12.39
N PHE A 319 -1.03 -14.60 -11.54
CA PHE A 319 -2.18 -13.80 -11.96
C PHE A 319 -1.80 -12.45 -12.60
N LEU A 320 -0.60 -11.92 -12.31
CA LEU A 320 -0.10 -10.69 -12.94
C LEU A 320 0.25 -10.84 -14.42
N PHE A 321 0.35 -12.05 -14.97
CA PHE A 321 0.48 -12.23 -16.42
C PHE A 321 -0.75 -11.69 -17.18
N LEU A 322 -1.89 -11.54 -16.50
CA LEU A 322 -3.08 -10.92 -17.07
C LEU A 322 -2.92 -9.41 -17.36
N LEU A 323 -1.87 -8.76 -16.85
CA LEU A 323 -1.55 -7.38 -17.21
C LEU A 323 -1.30 -7.21 -18.71
N PHE A 324 -0.79 -8.25 -19.36
CA PHE A 324 -0.44 -8.25 -20.78
C PHE A 324 -1.60 -8.69 -21.69
N ARG A 325 -2.77 -8.96 -21.12
CA ARG A 325 -3.99 -9.21 -21.91
C ARG A 325 -4.32 -7.96 -22.72
N GLU A 326 -4.74 -8.17 -23.97
CA GLU A 326 -5.24 -7.10 -24.83
C GLU A 326 -6.42 -6.37 -24.15
N GLY A 327 -6.47 -5.06 -24.30
CA GLY A 327 -7.32 -4.24 -23.47
C GLY A 327 -7.62 -2.86 -24.04
N ASP A 328 -8.49 -2.16 -23.33
CA ASP A 328 -9.14 -0.93 -23.78
C ASP A 328 -8.21 0.30 -23.82
N GLN A 329 -8.78 1.38 -24.33
CA GLN A 329 -8.08 2.65 -24.56
C GLN A 329 -7.47 3.26 -23.29
N HIS A 330 -7.90 2.94 -22.06
CA HIS A 330 -7.38 3.59 -20.85
C HIS A 330 -6.00 3.09 -20.37
N ARG A 331 -5.47 2.02 -21.00
CA ARG A 331 -4.15 1.44 -20.66
C ARG A 331 -3.00 2.45 -20.72
N TRP A 332 -3.09 3.48 -21.57
CA TRP A 332 -2.05 4.51 -21.70
C TRP A 332 -1.93 5.41 -20.47
N ILE A 333 -2.91 5.40 -19.56
CA ILE A 333 -2.83 6.14 -18.29
C ILE A 333 -2.07 5.31 -17.25
N TYR A 334 -2.42 4.03 -17.12
CA TYR A 334 -1.93 3.19 -16.02
C TYR A 334 -0.49 2.71 -16.22
N TRP A 335 -0.10 2.37 -17.46
CA TRP A 335 1.26 1.89 -17.75
C TRP A 335 2.35 2.92 -17.45
N PRO A 336 2.24 4.22 -17.82
CA PRO A 336 3.22 5.22 -17.43
C PRO A 336 3.36 5.38 -15.92
N ILE A 337 2.27 5.24 -15.16
CA ILE A 337 2.30 5.33 -13.69
C ILE A 337 3.03 4.12 -13.11
N ILE A 338 2.69 2.91 -13.58
CA ILE A 338 3.39 1.69 -13.20
C ILE A 338 4.88 1.82 -13.54
N GLY A 339 5.22 2.34 -14.72
CA GLY A 339 6.61 2.58 -15.14
C GLY A 339 7.33 3.59 -14.25
N ALA A 340 6.70 4.73 -13.93
CA ALA A 340 7.30 5.76 -13.08
C ALA A 340 7.52 5.27 -11.64
N LEU A 341 6.54 4.58 -11.05
CA LEU A 341 6.67 3.98 -9.73
C LEU A 341 7.72 2.86 -9.73
N THR A 342 7.72 1.99 -10.75
CA THR A 342 8.73 0.94 -10.90
C THR A 342 10.13 1.53 -11.01
N PHE A 343 10.29 2.61 -11.79
CA PHE A 343 11.57 3.32 -11.89
C PHE A 343 12.05 3.84 -10.53
N ALA A 344 11.16 4.46 -9.75
CA ALA A 344 11.50 4.95 -8.41
C ALA A 344 11.91 3.80 -7.47
N LEU A 345 11.20 2.67 -7.53
CA LEU A 345 11.55 1.47 -6.77
C LEU A 345 12.92 0.90 -7.18
N TRP A 346 13.19 0.83 -8.49
CA TRP A 346 14.45 0.31 -9.02
C TRP A 346 15.64 1.23 -8.77
N ALA A 347 15.41 2.53 -8.70
CA ALA A 347 16.43 3.51 -8.35
C ALA A 347 16.81 3.48 -6.86
N HIS A 348 16.07 2.80 -6.00
CA HIS A 348 16.41 2.68 -4.58
C HIS A 348 17.59 1.73 -4.37
N GLY A 349 18.54 2.09 -3.50
CA GLY A 349 19.79 1.33 -3.27
C GLY A 349 19.58 -0.12 -2.86
N ASN A 350 18.53 -0.39 -2.08
CA ASN A 350 18.25 -1.71 -1.51
C ASN A 350 16.87 -2.24 -1.95
N PRO A 351 16.76 -3.50 -2.45
CA PRO A 351 15.49 -4.14 -2.83
C PRO A 351 14.55 -4.45 -1.64
N GLY A 352 15.02 -4.25 -0.40
CA GLY A 352 14.33 -4.60 0.83
C GLY A 352 14.98 -5.78 1.56
N GLY A 353 14.71 -5.88 2.85
CA GLY A 353 15.17 -6.97 3.72
C GLY A 353 13.99 -7.63 4.43
N TRP A 354 14.12 -8.93 4.70
CA TRP A 354 13.10 -9.80 5.29
C TRP A 354 11.70 -9.62 4.68
N GLN A 355 11.55 -10.17 3.49
CA GLN A 355 10.37 -10.03 2.65
C GLN A 355 10.05 -11.29 1.87
N PHE A 356 8.78 -11.42 1.49
CA PHE A 356 8.38 -12.33 0.43
C PHE A 356 8.18 -11.56 -0.87
N SER A 357 8.74 -12.04 -1.98
CA SER A 357 8.78 -11.30 -3.25
C SER A 357 9.37 -9.88 -3.12
N TYR A 358 9.20 -9.03 -4.13
CA TYR A 358 9.62 -7.64 -4.11
C TYR A 358 8.60 -6.79 -3.33
N ARG A 359 8.73 -6.75 -2.00
CA ARG A 359 7.75 -6.15 -1.07
C ARG A 359 7.29 -4.76 -1.48
N TYR A 360 8.21 -3.90 -1.90
CA TYR A 360 7.89 -2.52 -2.28
C TYR A 360 6.96 -2.42 -3.50
N ALA A 361 6.97 -3.41 -4.40
CA ALA A 361 6.11 -3.43 -5.58
C ALA A 361 4.62 -3.56 -5.24
N VAL A 362 4.25 -3.82 -3.98
CA VAL A 362 2.85 -3.86 -3.55
C VAL A 362 2.12 -2.54 -3.85
N ILE A 363 2.85 -1.41 -3.89
CA ILE A 363 2.29 -0.11 -4.25
C ILE A 363 1.85 -0.02 -5.72
N LEU A 364 2.30 -0.94 -6.57
CA LEU A 364 1.90 -1.04 -7.98
C LEU A 364 0.53 -1.72 -8.15
N LEU A 365 0.10 -2.52 -7.16
CA LEU A 365 -1.11 -3.34 -7.23
C LEU A 365 -2.38 -2.53 -7.54
N PRO A 366 -2.62 -1.32 -6.99
CA PRO A 366 -3.80 -0.53 -7.34
C PRO A 366 -3.91 -0.19 -8.84
N TRP A 367 -2.80 0.11 -9.50
CA TRP A 367 -2.75 0.43 -10.92
C TRP A 367 -2.78 -0.81 -11.80
N MET A 368 -2.07 -1.87 -11.40
CA MET A 368 -2.13 -3.19 -12.02
C MET A 368 -3.55 -3.77 -11.97
N PHE A 369 -4.25 -3.57 -10.85
CA PHE A 369 -5.63 -3.99 -10.67
C PHE A 369 -6.57 -3.31 -11.67
N LEU A 370 -6.43 -2.00 -11.92
CA LEU A 370 -7.25 -1.29 -12.91
C LEU A 370 -7.03 -1.86 -14.31
N LEU A 371 -5.79 -2.14 -14.71
CA LEU A 371 -5.48 -2.81 -15.99
C LEU A 371 -6.15 -4.19 -16.08
N ILE A 372 -5.99 -5.05 -15.07
CA ILE A 372 -6.57 -6.40 -15.09
C ILE A 372 -8.11 -6.35 -15.09
N THR A 373 -8.69 -5.40 -14.37
CA THR A 373 -10.14 -5.20 -14.31
C THR A 373 -10.69 -4.78 -15.68
N GLU A 374 -10.11 -3.73 -16.27
CA GLU A 374 -10.56 -3.14 -17.53
C GLU A 374 -10.25 -4.01 -18.75
N ASN A 375 -9.10 -4.69 -18.81
CA ASN A 375 -8.70 -5.51 -19.96
C ASN A 375 -9.33 -6.91 -19.98
N GLY A 376 -10.04 -7.32 -18.92
CA GLY A 376 -10.57 -8.68 -18.80
C GLY A 376 -12.03 -8.86 -19.24
N PRO A 377 -12.46 -10.12 -19.43
CA PRO A 377 -13.82 -10.45 -19.86
C PRO A 377 -14.87 -10.10 -18.79
N PRO A 378 -16.12 -9.79 -19.15
CA PRO A 378 -17.16 -9.48 -18.15
C PRO A 378 -17.44 -10.64 -17.19
N ARG A 379 -17.28 -11.88 -17.71
CA ARG A 379 -17.48 -13.13 -16.97
C ARG A 379 -16.16 -13.67 -16.45
N LEU A 380 -16.24 -14.42 -15.36
CA LEU A 380 -15.09 -15.13 -14.80
C LEU A 380 -14.62 -16.24 -15.76
N SER A 381 -13.35 -16.21 -16.13
CA SER A 381 -12.75 -17.20 -17.03
C SER A 381 -12.01 -18.31 -16.30
N ALA A 382 -11.89 -19.49 -16.91
CA ALA A 382 -11.10 -20.60 -16.36
C ALA A 382 -9.62 -20.22 -16.17
N ILE A 383 -9.06 -19.40 -17.08
CA ILE A 383 -7.68 -18.89 -16.98
C ILE A 383 -7.52 -18.03 -15.71
N GLU A 384 -8.46 -17.11 -15.44
CA GLU A 384 -8.42 -16.29 -14.22
C GLU A 384 -8.53 -17.15 -12.96
N VAL A 385 -9.42 -18.14 -12.94
CA VAL A 385 -9.58 -19.06 -11.81
C VAL A 385 -8.29 -19.87 -11.57
N SER A 386 -7.70 -20.44 -12.62
CA SER A 386 -6.47 -21.23 -12.52
C SER A 386 -5.29 -20.39 -12.03
N LEU A 387 -5.07 -19.22 -12.65
CA LEU A 387 -3.97 -18.34 -12.25
C LEU A 387 -4.15 -17.81 -10.82
N PHE A 388 -5.39 -17.50 -10.43
CA PHE A 388 -5.71 -17.07 -9.08
C PHE A 388 -5.47 -18.19 -8.07
N GLY A 389 -5.90 -19.42 -8.38
CA GLY A 389 -5.69 -20.59 -7.53
C GLY A 389 -4.21 -20.88 -7.29
N VAL A 390 -3.40 -20.89 -8.37
CA VAL A 390 -1.94 -21.08 -8.28
C VAL A 390 -1.30 -19.95 -7.47
N ALA A 391 -1.63 -18.69 -7.76
CA ALA A 391 -1.09 -17.56 -7.02
C ALA A 391 -1.46 -17.60 -5.54
N THR A 392 -2.71 -17.93 -5.20
CA THR A 392 -3.17 -18.08 -3.82
C THR A 392 -2.42 -19.20 -3.10
N ALA A 393 -2.19 -20.34 -3.76
CA ALA A 393 -1.43 -21.45 -3.17
C ALA A 393 0.02 -21.06 -2.87
N ILE A 394 0.70 -20.38 -3.81
CA ILE A 394 2.08 -19.88 -3.61
C ILE A 394 2.14 -18.92 -2.42
N ASN A 395 1.20 -17.98 -2.33
CA ASN A 395 1.17 -17.00 -1.24
C ASN A 395 0.76 -17.61 0.11
N ALA A 396 -0.12 -18.62 0.12
CA ALA A 396 -0.47 -19.36 1.32
C ALA A 396 0.73 -20.16 1.86
N ILE A 397 1.47 -20.84 0.98
CA ILE A 397 2.72 -21.53 1.34
C ILE A 397 3.71 -20.53 1.92
N ALA A 398 4.01 -19.44 1.20
CA ALA A 398 4.94 -18.42 1.69
C ALA A 398 4.51 -17.86 3.05
N THR A 399 3.23 -17.52 3.21
CA THR A 399 2.68 -17.02 4.49
C THR A 399 2.87 -18.04 5.61
N TYR A 400 2.62 -19.32 5.35
CA TYR A 400 2.87 -20.40 6.31
C TYR A 400 4.36 -20.50 6.67
N GLU A 401 5.23 -20.59 5.68
CA GLU A 401 6.66 -20.80 5.89
C GLU A 401 7.32 -19.63 6.63
N PHE A 402 6.99 -18.40 6.27
CA PHE A 402 7.55 -17.19 6.91
C PHE A 402 6.99 -16.93 8.31
N LEU A 403 5.68 -17.12 8.53
CA LEU A 403 5.02 -16.64 9.75
C LEU A 403 4.82 -17.74 10.80
N TRP A 404 4.75 -19.00 10.39
CA TRP A 404 4.38 -20.11 11.27
C TRP A 404 5.48 -21.15 11.48
N THR A 405 6.52 -21.13 10.65
CA THR A 405 7.62 -22.10 10.74
C THR A 405 8.96 -21.42 10.98
N SER A 406 9.96 -22.21 11.37
CA SER A 406 11.35 -21.79 11.43
C SER A 406 12.13 -22.14 10.16
N MET A 407 11.43 -22.50 9.06
CA MET A 407 12.10 -22.92 7.83
C MET A 407 12.89 -21.75 7.26
N ILE A 408 12.30 -20.56 7.17
CA ILE A 408 13.00 -19.36 6.72
C ILE A 408 13.62 -18.71 7.96
N LYS A 409 14.95 -18.71 8.03
CA LYS A 409 15.72 -18.11 9.13
C LYS A 409 16.38 -16.81 8.65
N VAL A 410 16.50 -15.87 9.59
CA VAL A 410 17.29 -14.62 9.45
C VAL A 410 18.76 -14.97 9.31
#